data_AF-A0AAU8C9J0-F1
#
_entry.id   AF-A0AAU8C9J0-F1
#
_cell.length_a   1.000
_cell.length_b   1.000
_cell.length_c   1.000
_cell.angle_alpha   90.00
_cell.angle_beta   90.00
_cell.angle_gamma   90.00
#
_symmetry.space_group_name_H-M   'P 1'
#
loop_
_entity.id
_entity.type
_entity.pdbx_description
1 polymer ?
#
loop_
_entity_poly.entity_id
_entity_poly.type
_entity_poly.pdbx_seq_one_letter_code
_entity_poly.pdbx_strand_id
1 'polypeptide(L)'
;MNVSPVVVVAATTLALLAVTAAVPRFRRFSSLARAAPVAVLVGIAAAAALGTLDAWTAAAYAAVVTFVATGIAVLSVGEGRAAVRRVRGRLLFGIPWGTLLVVAGVAAFYLVVQFGAAGSPLVVPFVSWSYFYPLGIVTSAFAHASLGHVTGNLVATVALAPLAEYAFSHYPTERGQSSFGSLRTNPYVRALVVFPGVVLAVGLLTGVFSWGATIGFSGVVYAFAGFALVRFPLATVLAVSVREVLSLLWTVVHDPITYASASSSFSTPWWAGVSVQGHMFGFLVGAVLAAALVVRRENRPSAARIWFGAVVLAASMSLWAVWWYGAADEYVLFRALGVLLVAALAIVLTAAVRADATTLVRDVSTRKVAFLVLLLPVVTMSMVAVPVNLTTVADADLPGDPVEVRGYEVTYAEDVTNERVAGVDLPYFSQATNVTASGVIVASPEREVWTEEVSASRLGFYGDQSVTVGGVGWKESVGVHRRGWVPAGASAVYNVYVTPPEGETRHVYSSENATAAPVVAGRQVRVTSSSGGFDLDVLRNETVVDSTRIPGQNETADAGGLTFVRNGSRVFAEYGNTTVSIASPETYE
;
A
#
# COMPACT_ATOMS: atom_id res chain seq x y z
N MET A 1 29.06 28.59 -6.69
CA MET A 1 30.30 27.83 -6.90
C MET A 1 29.91 26.48 -7.47
N ASN A 2 30.09 26.28 -8.78
CA ASN A 2 29.75 25.03 -9.47
C ASN A 2 30.90 24.04 -9.29
N VAL A 3 31.02 23.44 -8.10
CA VAL A 3 31.94 22.30 -7.93
C VAL A 3 31.35 21.17 -8.75
N SER A 4 32.14 20.64 -9.70
CA SER A 4 31.68 19.50 -10.50
C SER A 4 31.28 18.37 -9.55
N PRO A 5 30.06 17.81 -9.71
CA PRO A 5 29.64 16.57 -9.08
C PRO A 5 30.71 15.50 -8.96
N VAL A 6 31.45 15.30 -10.04
CA VAL A 6 32.51 14.31 -10.16
C VAL A 6 33.64 14.58 -9.17
N VAL A 7 33.97 15.86 -8.95
CA VAL A 7 35.01 16.30 -8.01
C VAL A 7 34.56 16.07 -6.57
N VAL A 8 33.29 16.35 -6.25
CA VAL A 8 32.73 16.09 -4.91
C VAL A 8 32.75 14.60 -4.61
N VAL A 9 32.23 13.77 -5.53
CA VAL A 9 32.21 12.30 -5.39
C VAL A 9 33.63 11.73 -5.26
N ALA A 10 34.56 12.17 -6.11
CA ALA A 10 35.95 11.72 -6.05
C ALA A 10 36.62 12.11 -4.72
N ALA A 11 36.44 13.35 -4.27
CA ALA A 11 36.99 13.83 -3.01
C ALA A 11 36.40 13.10 -1.80
N THR A 12 35.09 12.89 -1.76
CA THR A 12 34.41 12.14 -0.69
C THR A 12 34.84 10.67 -0.68
N THR A 13 34.97 10.04 -1.85
CA THR A 13 35.44 8.65 -1.98
C THR A 13 36.88 8.51 -1.48
N LEU A 14 37.77 9.42 -1.89
CA LEU A 14 39.16 9.43 -1.44
C LEU A 14 39.27 9.68 0.06
N ALA A 15 38.45 10.58 0.63
CA ALA A 15 38.40 10.82 2.06
C ALA A 15 37.92 9.58 2.84
N LEU A 16 36.87 8.89 2.37
CA LEU A 16 36.36 7.66 2.99
C LEU A 16 37.37 6.51 2.92
N LEU A 17 38.08 6.36 1.78
CA LEU A 17 39.16 5.39 1.62
C LEU A 17 40.35 5.71 2.55
N ALA A 18 40.71 6.99 2.69
CA ALA A 18 41.75 7.43 3.61
C ALA A 18 41.39 7.16 5.08
N VAL A 19 40.15 7.46 5.50
CA VAL A 19 39.66 7.19 6.86
C VAL A 19 39.62 5.69 7.16
N THR A 20 39.13 4.88 6.22
CA THR A 20 39.11 3.41 6.39
C THR A 20 40.52 2.81 6.46
N ALA A 21 41.50 3.36 5.73
CA ALA A 21 42.90 2.96 5.82
C ALA A 21 43.62 3.45 7.10
N ALA A 22 43.21 4.61 7.62
CA ALA A 22 43.82 5.24 8.80
C ALA A 22 43.40 4.57 10.12
N VAL A 23 42.16 4.08 10.24
CA VAL A 23 41.66 3.47 11.48
C VAL A 23 42.24 2.05 11.68
N PRO A 24 43.11 1.82 12.70
CA PRO A 24 43.83 0.56 12.88
C PRO A 24 42.93 -0.67 13.10
N ARG A 25 41.70 -0.44 13.59
CA ARG A 25 40.68 -1.48 13.79
C ARG A 25 40.23 -2.11 12.47
N PHE A 26 40.36 -1.39 11.36
CA PHE A 26 40.08 -1.89 10.01
C PHE A 26 41.29 -2.54 9.33
N ARG A 27 42.44 -2.66 9.99
CA ARG A 27 43.62 -3.35 9.42
C ARG A 27 43.65 -4.86 9.68
N ARG A 28 42.70 -5.37 10.49
CA ARG A 28 42.62 -6.80 10.90
C ARG A 28 41.81 -7.70 9.95
N PHE A 29 41.43 -7.22 8.77
CA PHE A 29 40.69 -8.02 7.78
C PHE A 29 41.56 -9.03 7.05
N SER A 30 40.94 -10.15 6.66
CA SER A 30 41.50 -11.00 5.62
C SER A 30 41.74 -10.17 4.35
N SER A 31 42.76 -10.53 3.57
CA SER A 31 43.07 -9.89 2.28
C SER A 31 41.85 -9.87 1.35
N LEU A 32 41.08 -10.96 1.34
CA LEU A 32 39.83 -11.11 0.57
C LEU A 32 38.74 -10.10 0.94
N ALA A 33 38.53 -9.82 2.24
CA ALA A 33 37.52 -8.86 2.68
C ALA A 33 37.89 -7.40 2.36
N ARG A 34 39.17 -7.12 2.07
CA ARG A 34 39.64 -5.81 1.57
C ARG A 34 39.63 -5.73 0.05
N ALA A 35 40.03 -6.81 -0.62
CA ALA A 35 40.15 -6.84 -2.08
C ALA A 35 38.79 -6.77 -2.79
N ALA A 36 37.76 -7.42 -2.26
CA ALA A 36 36.46 -7.49 -2.94
C ALA A 36 35.75 -6.13 -3.07
N PRO A 37 35.58 -5.32 -2.01
CA PRO A 37 34.99 -3.98 -2.15
C PRO A 37 35.80 -3.08 -3.08
N VAL A 38 37.14 -3.16 -3.00
CA VAL A 38 38.03 -2.38 -3.87
C VAL A 38 37.85 -2.78 -5.34
N ALA A 39 37.78 -4.08 -5.65
CA ALA A 39 37.55 -4.56 -7.01
C ALA A 39 36.20 -4.09 -7.58
N VAL A 40 35.14 -4.12 -6.77
CA VAL A 40 33.82 -3.61 -7.17
C VAL A 40 33.87 -2.10 -7.42
N LEU A 41 34.50 -1.33 -6.53
CA LEU A 41 34.66 0.12 -6.70
C LEU A 41 35.48 0.47 -7.95
N VAL A 42 36.55 -0.28 -8.25
CA VAL A 42 37.33 -0.14 -9.49
C VAL A 42 36.46 -0.46 -10.71
N GLY A 43 35.64 -1.51 -10.65
CA GLY A 43 34.70 -1.84 -11.72
C GLY A 43 33.67 -0.74 -11.98
N ILE A 44 33.11 -0.15 -10.92
CA ILE A 44 32.17 0.99 -11.01
C ILE A 44 32.88 2.21 -11.63
N ALA A 45 34.09 2.53 -11.20
CA ALA A 45 34.87 3.63 -11.74
C ALA A 45 35.23 3.42 -13.22
N ALA A 46 35.60 2.19 -13.61
CA ALA A 46 35.85 1.83 -15.01
C ALA A 46 34.58 1.95 -15.86
N ALA A 47 33.44 1.46 -15.36
CA ALA A 47 32.16 1.55 -16.05
C ALA A 47 31.71 3.01 -16.28
N ALA A 48 31.94 3.89 -15.30
CA ALA A 48 31.71 5.32 -15.43
C ALA A 48 32.66 5.99 -16.43
N ALA A 49 33.96 5.65 -16.37
CA ALA A 49 34.97 6.18 -17.30
C ALA A 49 34.72 5.74 -18.75
N LEU A 50 34.15 4.55 -18.94
CA LEU A 50 33.73 4.01 -20.23
C LEU A 50 32.36 4.52 -20.70
N GLY A 51 31.67 5.36 -19.90
CA GLY A 51 30.35 5.90 -20.23
C GLY A 51 29.20 4.91 -20.18
N THR A 52 29.42 3.70 -19.65
CA THR A 52 28.37 2.66 -19.49
C THR A 52 27.48 2.90 -18.26
N LEU A 53 27.96 3.69 -17.30
CA LEU A 53 27.20 4.19 -16.15
C LEU A 53 27.32 5.71 -16.12
N ASP A 54 26.22 6.40 -15.84
CA ASP A 54 26.32 7.83 -15.55
C ASP A 54 27.06 8.08 -14.23
N ALA A 55 27.66 9.26 -14.10
CA ALA A 55 28.53 9.58 -12.98
C ALA A 55 27.82 9.53 -11.62
N TRP A 56 26.51 9.78 -11.56
CA TRP A 56 25.75 9.83 -10.32
C TRP A 56 25.26 8.45 -9.88
N THR A 57 24.84 7.61 -10.82
CA THR A 57 24.60 6.19 -10.56
C THR A 57 25.88 5.50 -10.11
N ALA A 58 27.01 5.77 -10.76
CA ALA A 58 28.30 5.27 -10.33
C ALA A 58 28.67 5.74 -8.91
N ALA A 59 28.44 7.02 -8.59
CA ALA A 59 28.64 7.57 -7.25
C ALA A 59 27.76 6.87 -6.20
N ALA A 60 26.48 6.68 -6.51
CA ALA A 60 25.54 6.00 -5.63
C ALA A 60 25.93 4.56 -5.37
N TYR A 61 26.28 3.80 -6.41
CA TYR A 61 26.74 2.42 -6.26
C TYR A 61 28.02 2.36 -5.42
N ALA A 62 28.97 3.27 -5.65
CA ALA A 62 30.19 3.35 -4.85
C ALA A 62 29.91 3.68 -3.37
N ALA A 63 28.98 4.61 -3.11
CA ALA A 63 28.56 4.96 -1.75
C ALA A 63 27.92 3.77 -1.02
N VAL A 64 27.01 3.06 -1.68
CA VAL A 64 26.34 1.87 -1.14
C VAL A 64 27.35 0.75 -0.86
N VAL A 65 28.23 0.44 -1.82
CA VAL A 65 29.29 -0.58 -1.64
C VAL A 65 30.19 -0.21 -0.47
N THR A 66 30.59 1.05 -0.35
CA THR A 66 31.43 1.54 0.75
C THR A 66 30.71 1.45 2.08
N PHE A 67 29.43 1.84 2.15
CA PHE A 67 28.61 1.75 3.35
C PHE A 67 28.47 0.29 3.82
N VAL A 68 28.15 -0.64 2.92
CA VAL A 68 28.06 -2.07 3.23
C VAL A 68 29.41 -2.64 3.66
N ALA A 69 30.48 -2.31 2.94
CA ALA A 69 31.83 -2.78 3.25
C ALA A 69 32.28 -2.31 4.64
N THR A 70 32.03 -1.04 5.00
CA THR A 70 32.35 -0.49 6.32
C THR A 70 31.49 -1.10 7.43
N GLY A 71 30.21 -1.38 7.16
CA GLY A 71 29.34 -2.11 8.09
C GLY A 71 29.85 -3.53 8.37
N ILE A 72 30.14 -4.31 7.32
CA ILE A 72 30.76 -5.64 7.44
C ILE A 72 32.08 -5.54 8.19
N ALA A 73 32.85 -4.48 7.92
CA ALA A 73 34.11 -4.25 8.55
C ALA A 73 33.97 -4.16 10.08
N VAL A 74 33.09 -3.27 10.55
CA VAL A 74 32.78 -3.10 11.97
C VAL A 74 32.27 -4.41 12.61
N LEU A 75 31.41 -5.16 11.91
CA LEU A 75 30.83 -6.40 12.42
C LEU A 75 31.79 -7.59 12.45
N SER A 76 32.96 -7.50 11.82
CA SER A 76 33.92 -8.61 11.78
C SER A 76 34.92 -8.65 12.96
N VAL A 77 34.99 -7.57 13.75
CA VAL A 77 35.98 -7.37 14.81
C VAL A 77 35.31 -7.15 16.17
N GLY A 78 36.05 -7.37 17.26
CA GLY A 78 35.60 -7.10 18.63
C GLY A 78 34.21 -7.68 18.96
N GLU A 79 33.34 -6.84 19.52
CA GLU A 79 31.97 -7.19 19.88
C GLU A 79 31.10 -7.58 18.68
N GLY A 80 31.33 -6.95 17.52
CA GLY A 80 30.66 -7.30 16.27
C GLY A 80 30.91 -8.76 15.89
N ARG A 81 32.18 -9.20 15.95
CA ARG A 81 32.55 -10.59 15.66
C ARG A 81 31.85 -11.56 16.59
N ALA A 82 31.74 -11.20 17.87
CA ALA A 82 31.05 -11.99 18.87
C ALA A 82 29.53 -12.07 18.58
N ALA A 83 28.92 -11.00 18.09
CA ALA A 83 27.53 -10.99 17.64
C ALA A 83 27.33 -11.92 16.43
N VAL A 84 28.19 -11.82 15.39
CA VAL A 84 28.12 -12.70 14.21
C VAL A 84 28.29 -14.17 14.58
N ARG A 85 29.22 -14.49 15.49
CA ARG A 85 29.38 -15.87 16.00
C ARG A 85 28.13 -16.38 16.71
N ARG A 86 27.44 -15.54 17.50
CA ARG A 86 26.16 -15.90 18.12
C ARG A 86 25.09 -16.18 17.07
N VAL A 87 25.02 -15.38 16.01
CA VAL A 87 24.11 -15.60 14.88
C VAL A 87 24.36 -16.95 14.21
N ARG A 88 25.63 -17.28 13.92
CA ARG A 88 26.04 -18.57 13.32
C ARG A 88 25.73 -19.79 14.19
N GLY A 89 25.57 -19.61 15.50
CA GLY A 89 25.14 -20.69 16.40
C GLY A 89 23.67 -21.05 16.28
N ARG A 90 22.86 -20.24 15.58
CA ARG A 90 21.41 -20.45 15.42
C ARG A 90 20.96 -20.53 13.97
N LEU A 91 21.55 -19.73 13.10
CA LEU A 91 21.24 -19.71 11.68
C LEU A 91 22.26 -20.53 10.90
N LEU A 92 21.78 -21.27 9.92
CA LEU A 92 22.59 -22.07 9.01
C LEU A 92 23.55 -21.13 8.25
N PHE A 93 24.86 -21.31 8.44
CA PHE A 93 25.93 -20.41 7.97
C PHE A 93 25.84 -18.96 8.48
N GLY A 94 24.97 -18.67 9.45
CA GLY A 94 24.67 -17.31 9.90
C GLY A 94 23.70 -16.56 8.99
N ILE A 95 23.03 -17.25 8.05
CA ILE A 95 22.16 -16.65 7.05
C ILE A 95 20.68 -16.99 7.36
N PRO A 96 19.77 -16.00 7.33
CA PRO A 96 18.33 -16.22 7.50
C PRO A 96 17.70 -16.73 6.19
N TRP A 97 18.03 -17.96 5.80
CA TRP A 97 17.59 -18.57 4.54
C TRP A 97 16.07 -18.61 4.37
N GLY A 98 15.32 -18.84 5.45
CA GLY A 98 13.86 -18.83 5.41
C GLY A 98 13.31 -17.45 5.06
N THR A 99 13.86 -16.39 5.66
CA THR A 99 13.53 -15.01 5.31
C THR A 99 13.83 -14.72 3.84
N LEU A 100 15.00 -15.12 3.34
CA LEU A 100 15.38 -14.90 1.94
C LEU A 100 14.44 -15.64 0.96
N LEU A 101 14.02 -16.86 1.30
CA LEU A 101 13.06 -17.60 0.48
C LEU A 101 11.69 -16.93 0.45
N VAL A 102 11.21 -16.42 1.59
CA VAL A 102 9.96 -15.65 1.69
C VAL A 102 10.03 -14.39 0.83
N VAL A 103 11.11 -13.61 0.95
CA VAL A 103 11.33 -12.39 0.16
C VAL A 103 11.32 -12.71 -1.34
N ALA A 104 12.03 -13.77 -1.75
CA ALA A 104 12.06 -14.20 -3.15
C ALA A 104 10.67 -14.65 -3.65
N GLY A 105 9.92 -15.39 -2.84
CA GLY A 105 8.58 -15.85 -3.20
C GLY A 105 7.59 -14.70 -3.39
N VAL A 106 7.58 -13.73 -2.48
CA VAL A 106 6.72 -12.53 -2.58
C VAL A 106 7.11 -11.68 -3.79
N ALA A 107 8.41 -11.46 -4.02
CA ALA A 107 8.89 -10.74 -5.19
C ALA A 107 8.50 -11.44 -6.51
N ALA A 108 8.64 -12.77 -6.57
CA ALA A 108 8.26 -13.55 -7.75
C ALA A 108 6.75 -13.47 -8.03
N PHE A 109 5.91 -13.51 -6.97
CA PHE A 109 4.47 -13.35 -7.12
C PHE A 109 4.13 -11.99 -7.75
N TYR A 110 4.70 -10.89 -7.23
CA TYR A 110 4.48 -9.55 -7.78
C TYR A 110 4.97 -9.44 -9.23
N LEU A 111 6.19 -9.88 -9.51
CA LEU A 111 6.80 -9.71 -10.84
C LEU A 111 6.11 -10.54 -11.92
N VAL A 112 5.71 -11.77 -11.59
CA VAL A 112 5.20 -12.75 -12.56
C VAL A 112 3.68 -12.84 -12.53
N VAL A 113 3.09 -13.16 -11.37
CA VAL A 113 1.64 -13.42 -11.26
C VAL A 113 0.83 -12.14 -11.41
N GLN A 114 1.33 -11.02 -10.89
CA GLN A 114 0.68 -9.71 -11.04
C GLN A 114 1.19 -8.91 -12.25
N PHE A 115 2.02 -9.46 -13.12
CA PHE A 115 2.60 -8.73 -14.25
C PHE A 115 3.44 -7.49 -13.86
N GLY A 116 3.94 -7.41 -12.62
CA GLY A 116 4.71 -6.26 -12.15
C GLY A 116 6.01 -6.02 -12.94
N ALA A 117 6.55 -7.05 -13.61
CA ALA A 117 7.69 -6.89 -14.52
C ALA A 117 7.34 -6.14 -15.82
N ALA A 118 6.06 -6.13 -16.22
CA ALA A 118 5.56 -5.46 -17.42
C ALA A 118 5.03 -4.03 -17.16
N GLY A 119 5.19 -3.51 -15.92
CA GLY A 119 4.72 -2.18 -15.53
C GLY A 119 3.70 -2.25 -14.39
N SER A 120 2.50 -1.72 -14.62
CA SER A 120 1.46 -1.65 -13.58
C SER A 120 1.00 -3.06 -13.17
N PRO A 121 0.92 -3.38 -11.87
CA PRO A 121 0.49 -4.69 -11.43
C PRO A 121 -1.02 -4.92 -11.67
N LEU A 122 -1.42 -6.19 -11.78
CA LEU A 122 -2.82 -6.62 -11.69
C LEU A 122 -3.21 -6.74 -10.21
N VAL A 123 -4.26 -6.03 -9.78
CA VAL A 123 -4.62 -5.86 -8.37
C VAL A 123 -5.96 -6.51 -8.06
N VAL A 124 -7.02 -6.08 -8.74
CA VAL A 124 -8.42 -6.46 -8.48
C VAL A 124 -8.62 -7.96 -8.19
N PRO A 125 -8.17 -8.93 -9.02
CA PRO A 125 -8.44 -10.35 -8.76
C PRO A 125 -7.68 -10.96 -7.57
N PHE A 126 -6.73 -10.24 -6.96
CA PHE A 126 -5.93 -10.76 -5.86
C PHE A 126 -6.26 -10.11 -4.50
N VAL A 127 -7.27 -9.26 -4.43
CA VAL A 127 -7.76 -8.68 -3.17
C VAL A 127 -8.68 -9.68 -2.46
N SER A 128 -8.66 -9.70 -1.11
CA SER A 128 -9.57 -10.52 -0.29
C SER A 128 -11.00 -9.97 -0.28
N TRP A 129 -11.73 -10.15 -1.38
CA TRP A 129 -13.11 -9.68 -1.52
C TRP A 129 -14.12 -10.51 -0.73
N SER A 130 -14.06 -11.83 -0.84
CA SER A 130 -15.06 -12.70 -0.21
C SER A 130 -14.54 -14.12 -0.04
N TYR A 131 -15.07 -14.84 0.95
CA TYR A 131 -14.84 -16.28 1.09
C TYR A 131 -15.40 -17.10 -0.08
N PHE A 132 -16.38 -16.55 -0.82
CA PHE A 132 -16.88 -17.16 -2.05
C PHE A 132 -15.93 -16.96 -3.25
N TYR A 133 -14.87 -16.18 -3.08
CA TYR A 133 -13.77 -16.05 -4.04
C TYR A 133 -12.41 -16.45 -3.42
N PRO A 134 -12.12 -17.77 -3.29
CA PRO A 134 -10.95 -18.26 -2.57
C PRO A 134 -9.60 -17.80 -3.14
N LEU A 135 -9.54 -17.52 -4.44
CA LEU A 135 -8.31 -17.05 -5.09
C LEU A 135 -7.81 -15.76 -4.42
N GLY A 136 -8.70 -14.77 -4.24
CA GLY A 136 -8.37 -13.52 -3.55
C GLY A 136 -7.94 -13.75 -2.10
N ILE A 137 -8.68 -14.56 -1.35
CA ILE A 137 -8.37 -14.87 0.07
C ILE A 137 -6.98 -15.50 0.25
N VAL A 138 -6.62 -16.46 -0.62
CA VAL A 138 -5.36 -17.20 -0.51
C VAL A 138 -4.16 -16.36 -0.95
N THR A 139 -4.35 -15.45 -1.90
CA THR A 139 -3.26 -14.73 -2.55
C THR A 139 -3.08 -13.29 -2.08
N SER A 140 -4.07 -12.70 -1.41
CA SER A 140 -4.06 -11.28 -1.01
C SER A 140 -2.85 -10.88 -0.18
N ALA A 141 -2.42 -11.75 0.74
CA ALA A 141 -1.23 -11.49 1.54
C ALA A 141 0.05 -11.45 0.71
N PHE A 142 0.10 -12.04 -0.49
CA PHE A 142 1.30 -12.11 -1.32
C PHE A 142 1.27 -11.15 -2.51
N ALA A 143 0.08 -10.68 -2.88
CA ALA A 143 -0.13 -9.68 -3.91
C ALA A 143 0.08 -8.25 -3.38
N HIS A 144 0.39 -7.29 -4.26
CA HIS A 144 0.62 -5.88 -3.90
C HIS A 144 0.04 -4.92 -4.95
N ALA A 145 -0.39 -3.74 -4.48
CA ALA A 145 -1.01 -2.71 -5.31
C ALA A 145 -0.03 -1.91 -6.20
N SER A 146 1.26 -1.89 -5.87
CA SER A 146 2.27 -1.12 -6.61
C SER A 146 3.69 -1.60 -6.29
N LEU A 147 4.66 -1.12 -7.08
CA LEU A 147 6.08 -1.41 -6.87
C LEU A 147 6.57 -0.86 -5.52
N GLY A 148 6.15 0.36 -5.17
CA GLY A 148 6.43 0.96 -3.86
C GLY A 148 5.84 0.14 -2.71
N HIS A 149 4.65 -0.42 -2.91
CA HIS A 149 3.99 -1.26 -1.90
C HIS A 149 4.78 -2.56 -1.63
N VAL A 150 5.15 -3.31 -2.67
CA VAL A 150 5.94 -4.56 -2.51
C VAL A 150 7.33 -4.28 -1.97
N THR A 151 8.04 -3.28 -2.50
CA THR A 151 9.41 -2.94 -2.05
C THR A 151 9.42 -2.54 -0.58
N GLY A 152 8.47 -1.71 -0.13
CA GLY A 152 8.33 -1.36 1.28
C GLY A 152 8.11 -2.57 2.20
N ASN A 153 7.30 -3.55 1.76
CA ASN A 153 7.03 -4.78 2.50
C ASN A 153 8.26 -5.71 2.55
N LEU A 154 8.98 -5.86 1.43
CA LEU A 154 10.18 -6.67 1.36
C LEU A 154 11.31 -6.07 2.21
N VAL A 155 11.52 -4.75 2.16
CA VAL A 155 12.53 -4.06 2.99
C VAL A 155 12.22 -4.24 4.48
N ALA A 156 10.96 -4.07 4.88
CA ALA A 156 10.55 -4.30 6.27
C ALA A 156 10.71 -5.78 6.68
N THR A 157 10.43 -6.71 5.78
CA THR A 157 10.64 -8.15 6.00
C THR A 157 12.12 -8.46 6.23
N VAL A 158 13.02 -7.96 5.39
CA VAL A 158 14.48 -8.13 5.54
C VAL A 158 14.98 -7.57 6.87
N ALA A 159 14.38 -6.48 7.37
CA ALA A 159 14.75 -5.91 8.65
C ALA A 159 14.24 -6.72 9.86
N LEU A 160 13.00 -7.19 9.83
CA LEU A 160 12.29 -7.76 10.99
C LEU A 160 12.31 -9.29 11.04
N ALA A 161 12.07 -9.97 9.92
CA ALA A 161 11.93 -11.43 9.87
C ALA A 161 13.18 -12.20 10.36
N PRO A 162 14.43 -11.72 10.15
CA PRO A 162 15.61 -12.41 10.68
C PRO A 162 15.62 -12.52 12.21
N LEU A 163 14.98 -11.59 12.93
CA LEU A 163 14.83 -11.69 14.39
C LEU A 163 13.92 -12.86 14.77
N ALA A 164 12.80 -13.03 14.05
CA ALA A 164 11.90 -14.16 14.26
C ALA A 164 12.56 -15.49 13.90
N GLU A 165 13.27 -15.55 12.77
CA GLU A 165 14.01 -16.73 12.33
C GLU A 165 15.14 -17.11 13.30
N TYR A 166 15.88 -16.13 13.81
CA TYR A 166 16.92 -16.33 14.81
C TYR A 166 16.36 -16.83 16.17
N ALA A 167 15.18 -16.35 16.55
CA ALA A 167 14.47 -16.86 17.72
C ALA A 167 14.01 -18.31 17.52
N PHE A 168 13.47 -18.63 16.34
CA PHE A 168 13.06 -19.99 15.97
C PHE A 168 14.26 -20.96 15.96
N SER A 169 15.39 -20.53 15.39
CA SER A 169 16.66 -21.26 15.23
C SER A 169 16.59 -22.42 14.23
N HIS A 170 17.57 -22.51 13.32
CA HIS A 170 17.74 -23.64 12.41
C HIS A 170 18.30 -24.84 13.17
N TYR A 171 19.16 -24.61 14.15
CA TYR A 171 19.66 -25.68 15.01
C TYR A 171 18.72 -25.92 16.20
N PRO A 172 18.54 -27.17 16.65
CA PRO A 172 17.79 -27.47 17.86
C PRO A 172 18.45 -26.81 19.09
N THR A 173 17.63 -26.30 20.01
CA THR A 173 18.11 -25.57 21.20
C THR A 173 17.79 -26.26 22.52
N GLU A 174 17.01 -27.35 22.49
CA GLU A 174 16.65 -28.11 23.69
C GLU A 174 17.78 -29.07 24.06
N ARG A 175 18.00 -29.27 25.37
CA ARG A 175 19.08 -30.13 25.88
C ARG A 175 18.86 -31.58 25.42
N GLY A 176 19.92 -32.22 24.92
CA GLY A 176 19.89 -33.62 24.48
C GLY A 176 19.43 -33.82 23.02
N GLN A 177 19.07 -32.75 22.30
CA GLN A 177 18.77 -32.86 20.87
C GLN A 177 20.05 -32.74 20.04
N SER A 178 20.16 -33.60 19.03
CA SER A 178 21.19 -33.52 17.99
C SER A 178 20.59 -33.04 16.67
N SER A 179 21.36 -32.24 15.94
CA SER A 179 21.03 -31.90 14.55
C SER A 179 20.97 -33.18 13.71
N PHE A 180 20.11 -33.20 12.70
CA PHE A 180 19.96 -34.30 11.73
C PHE A 180 19.36 -35.62 12.27
N GLY A 181 19.00 -35.71 13.55
CA GLY A 181 18.34 -36.91 14.10
C GLY A 181 16.92 -37.18 13.58
N SER A 182 16.26 -36.18 12.99
CA SER A 182 14.93 -36.28 12.37
C SER A 182 14.69 -35.11 11.41
N LEU A 183 13.60 -35.13 10.64
CA LEU A 183 13.17 -33.96 9.84
C LEU A 183 12.95 -32.71 10.72
N ARG A 184 12.44 -32.87 11.95
CA ARG A 184 12.16 -31.76 12.88
C ARG A 184 13.41 -31.11 13.47
N THR A 185 14.54 -31.84 13.51
CA THR A 185 15.84 -31.38 14.00
C THR A 185 16.85 -31.16 12.87
N ASN A 186 16.46 -31.34 11.61
CA ASN A 186 17.29 -31.05 10.45
C ASN A 186 17.32 -29.54 10.18
N PRO A 187 18.50 -28.87 10.23
CA PRO A 187 18.60 -27.43 10.02
C PRO A 187 18.10 -26.95 8.65
N TYR A 188 18.26 -27.73 7.59
CA TYR A 188 17.79 -27.38 6.25
C TYR A 188 16.27 -27.41 6.17
N VAL A 189 15.63 -28.45 6.72
CA VAL A 189 14.17 -28.55 6.75
C VAL A 189 13.57 -27.42 7.58
N ARG A 190 14.18 -27.12 8.74
CA ARG A 190 13.73 -26.02 9.60
C ARG A 190 13.84 -24.65 8.91
N ALA A 191 14.94 -24.42 8.20
CA ALA A 191 15.21 -23.16 7.50
C ALA A 191 14.38 -22.98 6.22
N LEU A 192 14.32 -24.01 5.37
CA LEU A 192 13.80 -23.91 4.01
C LEU A 192 12.35 -24.37 3.87
N VAL A 193 11.81 -25.10 4.85
CA VAL A 193 10.45 -25.64 4.80
C VAL A 193 9.61 -25.14 5.96
N VAL A 194 10.05 -25.36 7.21
CA VAL A 194 9.22 -25.05 8.38
C VAL A 194 9.04 -23.55 8.57
N PHE A 195 10.11 -22.77 8.54
CA PHE A 195 9.99 -21.32 8.72
C PHE A 195 9.16 -20.66 7.59
N PRO A 196 9.47 -20.87 6.29
CA PRO A 196 8.62 -20.37 5.20
C PRO A 196 7.18 -20.89 5.27
N GLY A 197 6.96 -22.15 5.65
CA GLY A 197 5.62 -22.73 5.81
C GLY A 197 4.81 -22.08 6.92
N VAL A 198 5.43 -21.70 8.04
CA VAL A 198 4.77 -20.92 9.10
C VAL A 198 4.43 -19.51 8.61
N VAL A 199 5.35 -18.88 7.87
CA VAL A 199 5.10 -17.54 7.29
C VAL A 199 3.94 -17.58 6.29
N LEU A 200 3.89 -18.61 5.45
CA LEU A 200 2.76 -18.86 4.55
C LEU A 200 1.46 -19.02 5.34
N ALA A 201 1.45 -19.83 6.41
CA ALA A 201 0.27 -20.01 7.25
C ALA A 201 -0.19 -18.71 7.93
N VAL A 202 0.74 -17.86 8.37
CA VAL A 202 0.41 -16.52 8.90
C VAL A 202 -0.16 -15.63 7.79
N GLY A 203 0.40 -15.67 6.58
CA GLY A 203 -0.14 -14.96 5.41
C GLY A 203 -1.58 -15.37 5.09
N LEU A 204 -1.84 -16.69 5.05
CA LEU A 204 -3.20 -17.22 4.87
C LEU A 204 -4.13 -16.78 5.99
N LEU A 205 -3.67 -16.82 7.25
CA LEU A 205 -4.45 -16.36 8.39
C LEU A 205 -4.81 -14.87 8.27
N THR A 206 -3.87 -14.03 7.83
CA THR A 206 -4.12 -12.59 7.62
C THR A 206 -5.06 -12.33 6.44
N GLY A 207 -5.01 -13.14 5.38
CA GLY A 207 -5.94 -13.04 4.24
C GLY A 207 -7.35 -13.52 4.59
N VAL A 208 -7.48 -14.59 5.36
CA VAL A 208 -8.78 -15.12 5.84
C VAL A 208 -9.43 -14.15 6.83
N PHE A 209 -8.68 -13.59 7.76
CA PHE A 209 -9.24 -12.74 8.83
C PHE A 209 -9.03 -11.24 8.59
N SER A 210 -8.76 -10.82 7.35
CA SER A 210 -8.75 -9.39 7.00
C SER A 210 -10.16 -8.81 7.12
N TRP A 211 -10.26 -7.58 7.60
CA TRP A 211 -11.53 -6.87 7.66
C TRP A 211 -11.75 -6.16 6.32
N GLY A 212 -12.56 -6.78 5.44
CA GLY A 212 -12.84 -6.24 4.11
C GLY A 212 -11.72 -6.45 3.09
N ALA A 213 -11.77 -5.68 2.00
CA ALA A 213 -10.81 -5.71 0.90
C ALA A 213 -9.40 -5.43 1.40
N THR A 214 -8.52 -6.43 1.35
CA THR A 214 -7.12 -6.26 1.70
C THR A 214 -6.22 -6.87 0.64
N ILE A 215 -5.06 -6.26 0.44
CA ILE A 215 -3.98 -6.75 -0.39
C ILE A 215 -2.65 -6.28 0.23
N GLY A 216 -1.64 -7.14 0.24
CA GLY A 216 -0.30 -6.81 0.74
C GLY A 216 0.20 -7.75 1.82
N PHE A 217 1.53 -7.87 1.89
CA PHE A 217 2.23 -8.72 2.87
C PHE A 217 2.36 -8.08 4.26
N SER A 218 1.74 -6.92 4.48
CA SER A 218 2.02 -6.09 5.64
C SER A 218 1.54 -6.75 6.92
N GLY A 219 0.39 -7.44 6.92
CA GLY A 219 -0.05 -8.25 8.07
C GLY A 219 1.04 -9.21 8.56
N VAL A 220 1.77 -9.86 7.64
CA VAL A 220 2.89 -10.75 7.97
C VAL A 220 4.10 -9.98 8.49
N VAL A 221 4.41 -8.82 7.89
CA VAL A 221 5.47 -7.91 8.40
C VAL A 221 5.19 -7.51 9.86
N TYR A 222 3.95 -7.15 10.18
CA TYR A 222 3.55 -6.83 11.54
C TYR A 222 3.59 -8.05 12.45
N ALA A 223 3.28 -9.25 11.94
CA ALA A 223 3.49 -10.49 12.70
C ALA A 223 4.95 -10.72 13.05
N PHE A 224 5.89 -10.44 12.14
CA PHE A 224 7.32 -10.44 12.49
C PHE A 224 7.63 -9.39 13.55
N ALA A 225 7.07 -8.18 13.44
CA ALA A 225 7.28 -7.11 14.41
C ALA A 225 6.77 -7.48 15.82
N GLY A 226 5.56 -8.01 15.94
CA GLY A 226 4.99 -8.45 17.22
C GLY A 226 5.73 -9.64 17.82
N PHE A 227 6.10 -10.62 16.98
CA PHE A 227 6.89 -11.76 17.42
C PHE A 227 8.28 -11.33 17.91
N ALA A 228 8.98 -10.53 17.12
CA ALA A 228 10.31 -10.03 17.44
C ALA A 228 10.27 -9.12 18.66
N LEU A 229 9.26 -8.26 18.81
CA LEU A 229 9.12 -7.36 19.96
C LEU A 229 9.00 -8.16 21.27
N VAL A 230 8.12 -9.16 21.32
CA VAL A 230 7.92 -10.00 22.52
C VAL A 230 9.19 -10.75 22.90
N ARG A 231 10.03 -11.11 21.92
CA ARG A 231 11.25 -11.89 22.17
C ARG A 231 12.51 -11.04 22.37
N PHE A 232 12.66 -9.97 21.60
CA PHE A 232 13.83 -9.09 21.49
C PHE A 232 13.40 -7.61 21.37
N PRO A 233 12.83 -6.99 22.43
CA PRO A 233 12.18 -5.69 22.30
C PRO A 233 13.09 -4.59 21.71
N LEU A 234 14.30 -4.45 22.24
CA LEU A 234 15.25 -3.42 21.79
C LEU A 234 15.83 -3.69 20.40
N ALA A 235 16.04 -4.97 20.05
CA ALA A 235 16.52 -5.32 18.72
C ALA A 235 15.45 -5.05 17.66
N THR A 236 14.17 -5.15 18.03
CA THR A 236 13.05 -4.85 17.13
C THR A 236 12.94 -3.34 16.87
N VAL A 237 13.12 -2.51 17.90
CA VAL A 237 13.23 -1.04 17.72
C VAL A 237 14.39 -0.71 16.77
N LEU A 238 15.57 -1.32 17.00
CA LEU A 238 16.71 -1.15 16.09
C LEU A 238 16.41 -1.63 14.67
N ALA A 239 15.69 -2.76 14.51
CA ALA A 239 15.31 -3.28 13.20
C ALA A 239 14.42 -2.29 12.43
N VAL A 240 13.51 -1.58 13.12
CA VAL A 240 12.74 -0.51 12.49
C VAL A 240 13.64 0.64 12.03
N SER A 241 14.67 1.01 12.79
CA SER A 241 15.67 1.99 12.31
C SER A 241 16.49 1.46 11.12
N VAL A 242 16.83 0.16 11.12
CA VAL A 242 17.53 -0.49 10.00
C VAL A 242 16.68 -0.49 8.74
N ARG A 243 15.35 -0.67 8.86
CA ARG A 243 14.42 -0.55 7.73
C ARG A 243 14.57 0.81 7.03
N GLU A 244 14.66 1.91 7.77
CA GLU A 244 14.85 3.25 7.17
C GLU A 244 16.18 3.37 6.41
N VAL A 245 17.25 2.80 6.96
CA VAL A 245 18.56 2.75 6.27
C VAL A 245 18.46 1.93 4.99
N LEU A 246 17.80 0.77 5.02
CA LEU A 246 17.61 -0.08 3.85
C LEU A 246 16.76 0.62 2.77
N SER A 247 15.69 1.31 3.17
CA SER A 247 14.88 2.13 2.27
C SER A 247 15.72 3.23 1.62
N LEU A 248 16.54 3.94 2.39
CA LEU A 248 17.45 4.96 1.86
C LEU A 248 18.45 4.37 0.86
N LEU A 249 19.08 3.24 1.18
CA LEU A 249 20.02 2.58 0.26
C LEU A 249 19.33 2.14 -1.03
N TRP A 250 18.09 1.63 -0.93
CA TRP A 250 17.28 1.29 -2.10
C TRP A 250 16.98 2.51 -2.96
N THR A 251 16.49 3.60 -2.36
CA THR A 251 16.21 4.85 -3.08
C THR A 251 17.47 5.41 -3.72
N VAL A 252 18.62 5.41 -3.04
CA VAL A 252 19.89 5.90 -3.61
C VAL A 252 20.34 5.10 -4.83
N VAL A 253 20.09 3.79 -4.86
CA VAL A 253 20.45 2.93 -6.01
C VAL A 253 19.58 3.22 -7.24
N HIS A 254 18.31 3.57 -7.03
CA HIS A 254 17.34 3.79 -8.12
C HIS A 254 17.24 5.25 -8.56
N ASP A 255 17.21 6.16 -7.60
CA ASP A 255 17.02 7.60 -7.78
C ASP A 255 18.12 8.36 -7.02
N PRO A 256 19.37 8.32 -7.51
CA PRO A 256 20.51 8.92 -6.82
C PRO A 256 20.38 10.45 -6.69
N ILE A 257 19.60 11.07 -7.57
CA ILE A 257 19.24 12.48 -7.53
C ILE A 257 17.75 12.61 -7.79
N THR A 258 17.04 13.20 -6.83
CA THR A 258 15.64 13.54 -6.99
C THR A 258 15.51 15.01 -7.34
N TYR A 259 14.97 15.30 -8.52
CA TYR A 259 14.50 16.63 -8.89
C TYR A 259 13.00 16.70 -8.59
N ALA A 260 12.57 17.74 -7.88
CA ALA A 260 11.16 17.93 -7.57
C ALA A 260 10.76 19.36 -7.90
N SER A 261 9.59 19.51 -8.53
CA SER A 261 8.90 20.78 -8.73
C SER A 261 7.51 20.68 -8.13
N ALA A 262 6.97 21.81 -7.66
CA ALA A 262 5.58 21.85 -7.24
C ALA A 262 4.69 21.54 -8.45
N SER A 263 3.77 20.59 -8.29
CA SER A 263 2.73 20.24 -9.25
C SER A 263 1.45 19.93 -8.49
N SER A 264 0.33 20.18 -9.15
CA SER A 264 -1.00 19.75 -8.71
C SER A 264 -1.07 18.22 -8.77
N SER A 265 -1.61 17.60 -7.73
CA SER A 265 -1.79 16.15 -7.68
C SER A 265 -3.00 15.79 -6.82
N PHE A 266 -3.67 14.70 -7.16
CA PHE A 266 -4.75 14.15 -6.36
C PHE A 266 -4.23 13.02 -5.46
N SER A 267 -4.14 13.27 -4.16
CA SER A 267 -3.66 12.29 -3.19
C SER A 267 -4.52 12.26 -1.94
N THR A 268 -4.69 11.07 -1.38
CA THR A 268 -5.31 10.88 -0.08
C THR A 268 -4.30 11.20 1.03
N PRO A 269 -4.75 11.56 2.24
CA PRO A 269 -3.86 11.66 3.39
C PRO A 269 -3.04 10.37 3.55
N TRP A 270 -1.75 10.49 3.87
CA TRP A 270 -0.84 9.32 3.91
C TRP A 270 -1.28 8.21 4.88
N TRP A 271 -2.09 8.56 5.88
CA TRP A 271 -2.64 7.62 6.85
C TRP A 271 -3.94 6.94 6.38
N ALA A 272 -4.65 7.52 5.41
CA ALA A 272 -5.93 7.03 4.87
C ALA A 272 -5.80 5.78 3.97
N GLY A 273 -4.59 5.26 3.78
CA GLY A 273 -4.34 3.96 3.12
C GLY A 273 -3.75 2.91 4.07
N VAL A 274 -3.61 3.23 5.36
CA VAL A 274 -2.97 2.33 6.33
C VAL A 274 -4.00 1.33 6.84
N SER A 275 -3.80 0.05 6.53
CA SER A 275 -4.61 -1.06 7.05
C SER A 275 -4.30 -1.33 8.55
N VAL A 276 -4.62 -0.40 9.44
CA VAL A 276 -4.33 -0.50 10.88
C VAL A 276 -4.92 -1.77 11.49
N GLN A 277 -6.12 -2.17 11.08
CA GLN A 277 -6.77 -3.40 11.55
C GLN A 277 -5.98 -4.64 11.13
N GLY A 278 -5.65 -4.80 9.83
CA GLY A 278 -4.81 -5.90 9.36
C GLY A 278 -3.40 -5.93 9.99
N HIS A 279 -2.79 -4.76 10.17
CA HIS A 279 -1.50 -4.61 10.85
C HIS A 279 -1.59 -5.04 12.32
N MET A 280 -2.63 -4.61 13.03
CA MET A 280 -2.88 -4.98 14.43
C MET A 280 -3.09 -6.49 14.56
N PHE A 281 -3.94 -7.08 13.70
CA PHE A 281 -4.19 -8.52 13.71
C PHE A 281 -2.91 -9.32 13.52
N GLY A 282 -2.13 -8.99 12.48
CA GLY A 282 -0.84 -9.61 12.23
C GLY A 282 0.11 -9.47 13.42
N PHE A 283 0.26 -8.26 13.96
CA PHE A 283 1.08 -7.97 15.14
C PHE A 283 0.72 -8.85 16.34
N LEU A 284 -0.57 -8.97 16.66
CA LEU A 284 -1.05 -9.75 17.77
C LEU A 284 -0.85 -11.26 17.55
N VAL A 285 -1.08 -11.77 16.34
CA VAL A 285 -0.76 -13.18 15.99
C VAL A 285 0.71 -13.46 16.24
N GLY A 286 1.60 -12.58 15.76
CA GLY A 286 3.03 -12.68 16.03
C GLY A 286 3.38 -12.67 17.52
N ALA A 287 2.76 -11.76 18.28
CA ALA A 287 2.94 -11.64 19.72
C ALA A 287 2.47 -12.90 20.48
N VAL A 288 1.33 -13.48 20.11
CA VAL A 288 0.80 -14.74 20.69
C VAL A 288 1.77 -15.89 20.43
N LEU A 289 2.26 -16.04 19.20
CA LEU A 289 3.25 -17.07 18.83
C LEU A 289 4.55 -16.92 19.64
N ALA A 290 5.03 -15.69 19.80
CA ALA A 290 6.22 -15.41 20.60
C ALA A 290 5.98 -15.63 22.11
N ALA A 291 4.82 -15.27 22.63
CA ALA A 291 4.46 -15.50 24.03
C ALA A 291 4.46 -17.00 24.36
N ALA A 292 3.87 -17.83 23.49
CA ALA A 292 3.91 -19.29 23.61
C ALA A 292 5.36 -19.83 23.61
N LEU A 293 6.21 -19.30 22.72
CA LEU A 293 7.62 -19.67 22.65
C LEU A 293 8.42 -19.26 23.91
N VAL A 294 8.22 -18.05 24.40
CA VAL A 294 8.91 -17.49 25.57
C VAL A 294 8.54 -18.27 26.83
N VAL A 295 7.27 -18.66 26.98
CA VAL A 295 6.82 -19.51 28.08
C VAL A 295 7.49 -20.88 28.01
N ARG A 296 7.53 -21.51 26.82
CA ARG A 296 8.15 -22.83 26.64
C ARG A 296 9.65 -22.84 26.92
N ARG A 297 10.37 -21.75 26.60
CA ARG A 297 11.84 -21.66 26.72
C ARG A 297 12.33 -20.92 27.97
N GLU A 298 11.42 -20.51 28.86
CA GLU A 298 11.71 -19.82 30.13
C GLU A 298 12.64 -18.59 30.03
N ASN A 299 12.69 -17.94 28.86
CA ASN A 299 13.60 -16.84 28.59
C ASN A 299 12.82 -15.54 28.35
N ARG A 300 12.44 -14.89 29.46
CA ARG A 300 11.55 -13.72 29.47
C ARG A 300 12.34 -12.42 29.48
N PRO A 301 12.06 -11.49 28.55
CA PRO A 301 12.61 -10.13 28.62
C PRO A 301 12.09 -9.35 29.84
N SER A 302 12.75 -8.23 30.16
CA SER A 302 12.30 -7.35 31.24
C SER A 302 11.02 -6.61 30.86
N ALA A 303 10.17 -6.34 31.86
CA ALA A 303 8.93 -5.59 31.70
C ALA A 303 9.18 -4.22 31.05
N ALA A 304 10.17 -3.48 31.55
CA ALA A 304 10.54 -2.17 31.04
C ALA A 304 10.95 -2.19 29.55
N ARG A 305 11.68 -3.23 29.11
CA ARG A 305 12.08 -3.35 27.70
C ARG A 305 10.89 -3.65 26.80
N ILE A 306 9.96 -4.49 27.24
CA ILE A 306 8.74 -4.81 26.48
C ILE A 306 7.86 -3.58 26.39
N TRP A 307 7.59 -2.91 27.50
CA TRP A 307 6.77 -1.70 27.53
C TRP A 307 7.37 -0.61 26.64
N PHE A 308 8.65 -0.27 26.82
CA PHE A 308 9.33 0.74 26.02
C PHE A 308 9.35 0.37 24.53
N GLY A 309 9.71 -0.89 24.23
CA GLY A 309 9.73 -1.39 22.86
C GLY A 309 8.34 -1.32 22.21
N ALA A 310 7.28 -1.67 22.94
CA ALA A 310 5.91 -1.63 22.44
C ALA A 310 5.47 -0.19 22.13
N VAL A 311 5.73 0.76 23.04
CA VAL A 311 5.38 2.17 22.83
C VAL A 311 6.11 2.73 21.61
N VAL A 312 7.44 2.57 21.54
CA VAL A 312 8.24 3.11 20.43
C VAL A 312 7.84 2.45 19.11
N LEU A 313 7.71 1.12 19.08
CA LEU A 313 7.38 0.39 17.86
C LEU A 313 5.99 0.74 17.35
N ALA A 314 4.97 0.76 18.22
CA ALA A 314 3.60 1.05 17.81
C ALA A 314 3.46 2.51 17.33
N ALA A 315 4.24 3.44 17.90
CA ALA A 315 4.35 4.81 17.40
C ALA A 315 5.04 4.89 16.03
N SER A 316 6.17 4.20 15.86
CA SER A 316 6.98 4.23 14.62
C SER A 316 6.37 3.45 13.45
N MET A 317 5.55 2.44 13.73
CA MET A 317 4.88 1.62 12.72
C MET A 317 3.39 1.97 12.59
N SER A 318 2.99 3.20 12.87
CA SER A 318 1.63 3.71 12.60
C SER A 318 0.46 2.88 13.18
N LEU A 319 0.67 2.04 14.20
CA LEU A 319 -0.41 1.28 14.86
C LEU A 319 -1.38 2.21 15.62
N TRP A 320 -0.93 3.43 15.91
CA TRP A 320 -1.75 4.49 16.50
C TRP A 320 -2.68 5.18 15.51
N ALA A 321 -2.50 5.00 14.19
CA ALA A 321 -3.18 5.80 13.17
C ALA A 321 -4.64 5.36 12.97
N VAL A 322 -5.45 5.33 14.03
CA VAL A 322 -6.86 4.92 13.97
C VAL A 322 -7.65 5.96 13.19
N TRP A 323 -8.20 5.58 12.04
CA TRP A 323 -8.88 6.49 11.13
C TRP A 323 -10.19 5.89 10.60
N TRP A 324 -11.06 6.75 10.07
CA TRP A 324 -12.31 6.37 9.41
C TRP A 324 -12.64 7.33 8.26
N TYR A 325 -13.56 6.93 7.38
CA TYR A 325 -14.10 7.77 6.31
C TYR A 325 -15.05 8.84 6.89
N GLY A 326 -14.97 10.07 6.37
CA GLY A 326 -15.89 11.17 6.64
C GLY A 326 -17.03 11.21 5.63
N ALA A 327 -17.39 12.40 5.15
CA ALA A 327 -18.21 12.55 3.94
C ALA A 327 -17.37 12.23 2.66
N ALA A 328 -17.92 12.47 1.47
CA ALA A 328 -17.28 12.21 0.17
C ALA A 328 -15.81 12.68 0.13
N ASP A 329 -14.87 11.75 -0.07
CA ASP A 329 -13.41 11.97 -0.06
C ASP A 329 -12.82 12.64 1.21
N GLU A 330 -13.57 12.67 2.31
CA GLU A 330 -13.10 13.15 3.61
C GLU A 330 -12.62 12.00 4.50
N TYR A 331 -11.65 12.29 5.36
CA TYR A 331 -11.06 11.30 6.25
C TYR A 331 -10.86 11.89 7.64
N VAL A 332 -11.10 11.09 8.68
CA VAL A 332 -10.93 11.51 10.08
C VAL A 332 -9.88 10.63 10.78
N LEU A 333 -8.94 11.25 11.50
CA LEU A 333 -7.87 10.58 12.24
C LEU A 333 -8.01 10.77 13.77
N PHE A 334 -8.32 9.69 14.48
CA PHE A 334 -8.56 9.65 15.92
C PHE A 334 -7.27 9.47 16.73
N ARG A 335 -6.42 10.50 16.77
CA ARG A 335 -5.09 10.45 17.43
C ARG A 335 -5.15 10.03 18.90
N ALA A 336 -6.10 10.55 19.67
CA ALA A 336 -6.24 10.23 21.10
C ALA A 336 -6.55 8.74 21.33
N LEU A 337 -7.47 8.18 20.54
CA LEU A 337 -7.79 6.75 20.55
C LEU A 337 -6.56 5.91 20.15
N GLY A 338 -5.80 6.39 19.18
CA GLY A 338 -4.50 5.84 18.80
C GLY A 338 -3.50 5.72 19.95
N VAL A 339 -3.33 6.78 20.75
CA VAL A 339 -2.43 6.77 21.91
C VAL A 339 -2.93 5.81 22.99
N LEU A 340 -4.24 5.76 23.24
CA LEU A 340 -4.84 4.80 24.17
C LEU A 340 -4.59 3.36 23.71
N LEU A 341 -4.71 3.08 22.42
CA LEU A 341 -4.41 1.77 21.82
C LEU A 341 -2.94 1.38 22.02
N VAL A 342 -2.00 2.30 21.80
CA VAL A 342 -0.56 2.07 22.07
C VAL A 342 -0.32 1.73 23.54
N ALA A 343 -0.93 2.49 24.47
CA ALA A 343 -0.81 2.24 25.90
C ALA A 343 -1.39 0.87 26.28
N ALA A 344 -2.58 0.52 25.76
CA ALA A 344 -3.22 -0.77 25.98
C ALA A 344 -2.35 -1.94 25.49
N LEU A 345 -1.80 -1.85 24.27
CA LEU A 345 -0.88 -2.85 23.74
C LEU A 345 0.36 -3.03 24.63
N ALA A 346 0.99 -1.92 25.05
CA ALA A 346 2.17 -1.98 25.90
C ALA A 346 1.88 -2.67 27.23
N ILE A 347 0.72 -2.40 27.83
CA ILE A 347 0.26 -3.05 29.07
C ILE A 347 0.00 -4.54 28.84
N VAL A 348 -0.79 -4.89 27.83
CA VAL A 348 -1.17 -6.29 27.54
C VAL A 348 0.05 -7.14 27.24
N LEU A 349 0.97 -6.68 26.39
CA LEU A 349 2.19 -7.41 26.05
C LEU A 349 3.09 -7.59 27.28
N THR A 350 3.23 -6.56 28.10
CA THR A 350 4.02 -6.62 29.33
C THR A 350 3.43 -7.63 30.30
N ALA A 351 2.11 -7.60 30.52
CA ALA A 351 1.39 -8.54 31.37
C ALA A 351 1.52 -9.98 30.86
N ALA A 352 1.28 -10.21 29.56
CA ALA A 352 1.34 -11.55 28.95
C ALA A 352 2.70 -12.23 29.14
N VAL A 353 3.79 -11.47 29.07
CA VAL A 353 5.14 -12.02 29.20
C VAL A 353 5.59 -12.12 30.67
N ARG A 354 5.14 -11.20 31.53
CA ARG A 354 5.64 -11.10 32.92
C ARG A 354 4.76 -11.72 33.97
N ALA A 355 3.53 -12.08 33.64
CA ALA A 355 2.62 -12.78 34.55
C ALA A 355 3.27 -14.05 35.14
N ASP A 356 3.09 -14.19 36.45
CA ASP A 356 3.56 -15.30 37.26
C ASP A 356 2.62 -16.51 37.16
N ALA A 357 3.03 -17.63 37.75
CA ALA A 357 2.22 -18.85 37.77
C ALA A 357 1.28 -18.89 38.98
N THR A 358 1.13 -17.79 39.74
CA THR A 358 0.27 -17.77 40.92
C THR A 358 -1.15 -18.11 40.53
N THR A 359 -1.75 -18.99 41.32
CA THR A 359 -3.13 -19.41 41.12
C THR A 359 -4.05 -18.30 41.59
N LEU A 360 -4.93 -17.83 40.71
CA LEU A 360 -5.98 -16.88 41.05
C LEU A 360 -7.20 -17.63 41.58
N VAL A 361 -7.73 -18.56 40.77
CA VAL A 361 -8.94 -19.35 41.09
C VAL A 361 -8.79 -20.75 40.50
N ARG A 362 -8.96 -21.79 41.34
CA ARG A 362 -8.84 -23.21 40.94
C ARG A 362 -7.53 -23.50 40.18
N ASP A 363 -7.60 -23.94 38.92
CA ASP A 363 -6.43 -24.23 38.07
C ASP A 363 -6.07 -23.06 37.13
N VAL A 364 -6.67 -21.87 37.33
CA VAL A 364 -6.42 -20.68 36.52
C VAL A 364 -5.34 -19.83 37.18
N SER A 365 -4.18 -19.74 36.53
CA SER A 365 -3.07 -18.89 36.96
C SER A 365 -3.10 -17.52 36.30
N THR A 366 -2.47 -16.52 36.92
CA THR A 366 -2.30 -15.16 36.37
C THR A 366 -1.73 -15.19 34.96
N ARG A 367 -0.79 -16.09 34.68
CA ARG A 367 -0.26 -16.31 33.33
C ARG A 367 -1.30 -16.77 32.31
N LYS A 368 -2.18 -17.71 32.68
CA LYS A 368 -3.26 -18.16 31.78
C LYS A 368 -4.19 -16.99 31.45
N VAL A 369 -4.55 -16.19 32.45
CA VAL A 369 -5.37 -14.98 32.25
C VAL A 369 -4.67 -13.97 31.35
N ALA A 370 -3.39 -13.65 31.59
CA ALA A 370 -2.65 -12.69 30.79
C ALA A 370 -2.46 -13.15 29.33
N PHE A 371 -2.26 -14.44 29.10
CA PHE A 371 -2.24 -15.02 27.76
C PHE A 371 -3.61 -14.94 27.08
N LEU A 372 -4.69 -15.25 27.81
CA LEU A 372 -6.06 -15.10 27.31
C LEU A 372 -6.38 -13.64 26.95
N VAL A 373 -5.95 -12.67 27.75
CA VAL A 373 -6.11 -11.22 27.44
C VAL A 373 -5.36 -10.83 26.17
N LEU A 374 -4.20 -11.42 25.88
CA LEU A 374 -3.49 -11.22 24.61
C LEU A 374 -4.18 -11.91 23.42
N LEU A 375 -4.72 -13.11 23.65
CA LEU A 375 -5.40 -13.90 22.61
C LEU A 375 -6.80 -13.36 22.26
N LEU A 376 -7.49 -12.79 23.24
CA LEU A 376 -8.88 -12.34 23.11
C LEU A 376 -9.06 -11.36 21.93
N PRO A 377 -8.25 -10.30 21.75
CA PRO A 377 -8.35 -9.44 20.57
C PRO A 377 -8.18 -10.19 19.25
N VAL A 378 -7.28 -11.17 19.16
CA VAL A 378 -7.11 -11.98 17.94
C VAL A 378 -8.40 -12.74 17.62
N VAL A 379 -8.98 -13.41 18.62
CA VAL A 379 -10.23 -14.16 18.47
C VAL A 379 -11.39 -13.22 18.12
N THR A 380 -11.53 -12.10 18.81
CA THR A 380 -12.57 -11.09 18.52
C THR A 380 -12.44 -10.56 17.10
N MET A 381 -11.22 -10.22 16.66
CA MET A 381 -10.98 -9.74 15.31
C MET A 381 -11.28 -10.81 14.25
N SER A 382 -10.92 -12.07 14.51
CA SER A 382 -11.31 -13.18 13.65
C SER A 382 -12.82 -13.35 13.58
N MET A 383 -13.54 -13.25 14.70
CA MET A 383 -15.00 -13.37 14.74
C MET A 383 -15.71 -12.24 13.97
N VAL A 384 -15.16 -11.03 13.99
CA VAL A 384 -15.67 -9.89 13.20
C VAL A 384 -15.36 -10.07 11.71
N ALA A 385 -14.19 -10.60 11.38
CA ALA A 385 -13.80 -10.79 9.98
C ALA A 385 -14.67 -11.80 9.23
N VAL A 386 -15.13 -12.87 9.90
CA VAL A 386 -15.95 -13.91 9.26
C VAL A 386 -17.21 -13.35 8.58
N PRO A 387 -18.13 -12.65 9.27
CA PRO A 387 -19.32 -12.09 8.61
C PRO A 387 -18.98 -11.05 7.55
N VAL A 388 -17.94 -10.24 7.75
CA VAL A 388 -17.51 -9.23 6.77
C VAL A 388 -17.07 -9.85 5.44
N ASN A 389 -16.49 -11.06 5.47
CA ASN A 389 -16.04 -11.77 4.28
C ASN A 389 -17.06 -12.80 3.74
N LEU A 390 -18.23 -12.94 4.36
CA LEU A 390 -19.35 -13.74 3.83
C LEU A 390 -20.28 -12.92 2.92
N THR A 391 -19.83 -11.74 2.50
CA THR A 391 -20.57 -10.84 1.62
C THR A 391 -20.51 -11.34 0.17
N THR A 392 -21.62 -11.17 -0.55
CA THR A 392 -21.78 -11.54 -1.97
C THR A 392 -22.20 -10.32 -2.77
N VAL A 393 -21.86 -10.31 -4.06
CA VAL A 393 -22.16 -9.23 -5.03
C VAL A 393 -23.32 -9.64 -5.96
N ALA A 394 -24.11 -10.64 -5.57
CA ALA A 394 -25.04 -11.35 -6.44
C ALA A 394 -26.21 -10.51 -7.02
N ASP A 395 -26.51 -9.34 -6.45
CA ASP A 395 -27.60 -8.45 -6.87
C ASP A 395 -27.10 -7.06 -7.30
N ALA A 396 -25.86 -6.98 -7.80
CA ALA A 396 -25.25 -5.76 -8.27
C ALA A 396 -25.84 -5.27 -9.59
N ASP A 397 -27.06 -4.72 -9.56
CA ASP A 397 -27.61 -3.97 -10.68
C ASP A 397 -26.81 -2.65 -10.83
N LEU A 398 -25.64 -2.76 -11.46
CA LEU A 398 -24.83 -1.60 -11.78
C LEU A 398 -25.65 -0.64 -12.65
N PRO A 399 -25.71 0.66 -12.31
CA PRO A 399 -26.49 1.59 -13.08
C PRO A 399 -25.89 1.80 -14.49
N GLY A 400 -26.78 1.98 -15.46
CA GLY A 400 -26.44 2.27 -16.85
C GLY A 400 -26.24 1.04 -17.74
N ASP A 401 -25.46 1.18 -18.81
CA ASP A 401 -25.04 0.11 -19.73
C ASP A 401 -23.54 -0.17 -19.48
N PRO A 402 -23.19 -1.06 -18.52
CA PRO A 402 -21.79 -1.31 -18.16
C PRO A 402 -21.00 -1.92 -19.33
N VAL A 403 -19.71 -1.61 -19.39
CA VAL A 403 -18.82 -2.24 -20.36
C VAL A 403 -18.30 -3.56 -19.81
N GLU A 404 -18.66 -4.66 -20.46
CA GLU A 404 -18.21 -6.00 -20.08
C GLU A 404 -16.82 -6.35 -20.65
N VAL A 405 -15.94 -6.86 -19.80
CA VAL A 405 -14.61 -7.36 -20.15
C VAL A 405 -14.37 -8.69 -19.44
N ARG A 406 -14.66 -9.81 -20.13
CA ARG A 406 -14.40 -11.19 -19.66
C ARG A 406 -14.95 -11.45 -18.24
N GLY A 407 -16.21 -11.05 -18.00
CA GLY A 407 -16.91 -11.24 -16.71
C GLY A 407 -16.63 -10.15 -15.66
N TYR A 408 -15.93 -9.08 -16.04
CA TYR A 408 -15.91 -7.82 -15.30
C TYR A 408 -16.85 -6.83 -15.96
N GLU A 409 -17.58 -6.07 -15.15
CA GLU A 409 -18.42 -4.96 -15.58
C GLU A 409 -17.77 -3.66 -15.10
N VAL A 410 -17.57 -2.72 -16.02
CA VAL A 410 -16.98 -1.40 -15.73
C VAL A 410 -17.97 -0.31 -16.12
N THR A 411 -18.38 0.51 -15.15
CA THR A 411 -19.30 1.64 -15.35
C THR A 411 -18.86 2.86 -14.54
N TYR A 412 -19.60 3.97 -14.67
CA TYR A 412 -19.48 5.14 -13.80
C TYR A 412 -20.81 5.40 -13.12
N ALA A 413 -20.76 5.62 -11.81
CA ALA A 413 -21.95 5.85 -11.01
C ALA A 413 -21.67 6.85 -9.88
N GLU A 414 -22.67 7.59 -9.47
CA GLU A 414 -22.58 8.55 -8.36
C GLU A 414 -23.65 8.23 -7.31
N ASP A 415 -23.27 8.38 -6.03
CA ASP A 415 -24.09 8.15 -4.84
C ASP A 415 -24.73 6.74 -4.79
N VAL A 416 -24.02 5.74 -5.31
CA VAL A 416 -24.44 4.34 -5.27
C VAL A 416 -24.01 3.67 -3.98
N THR A 417 -24.87 2.82 -3.43
CA THR A 417 -24.54 2.07 -2.21
C THR A 417 -23.45 1.04 -2.51
N ASN A 418 -22.45 0.93 -1.65
CA ASN A 418 -21.47 -0.14 -1.76
C ASN A 418 -22.11 -1.49 -1.38
N GLU A 419 -22.40 -2.29 -2.41
CA GLU A 419 -23.18 -3.53 -2.28
C GLU A 419 -22.46 -4.61 -1.48
N ARG A 420 -21.13 -4.53 -1.35
CA ARG A 420 -20.39 -5.42 -0.45
C ARG A 420 -20.70 -5.17 1.01
N VAL A 421 -21.00 -3.92 1.37
CA VAL A 421 -21.19 -3.52 2.77
C VAL A 421 -22.66 -3.64 3.20
N ALA A 422 -23.59 -3.71 2.23
CA ALA A 422 -25.03 -3.86 2.45
C ALA A 422 -25.46 -5.25 2.96
N GLY A 423 -24.65 -6.30 2.79
CA GLY A 423 -25.00 -7.67 3.19
C GLY A 423 -24.88 -7.98 4.70
N VAL A 424 -24.38 -7.04 5.52
CA VAL A 424 -24.16 -7.24 6.96
C VAL A 424 -24.91 -6.19 7.78
N ASP A 425 -26.21 -6.42 7.98
CA ASP A 425 -27.06 -5.58 8.82
C ASP A 425 -26.76 -5.87 10.31
N LEU A 426 -25.72 -5.23 10.84
CA LEU A 426 -25.37 -5.28 12.25
C LEU A 426 -26.21 -4.21 12.99
N PRO A 427 -27.08 -4.58 13.96
CA PRO A 427 -28.04 -3.67 14.61
C PRO A 427 -27.44 -2.44 15.31
N TYR A 428 -26.11 -2.37 15.43
CA TYR A 428 -25.37 -1.28 16.07
C TYR A 428 -24.35 -0.60 15.13
N PHE A 429 -24.25 -1.01 13.86
CA PHE A 429 -23.29 -0.51 12.86
C PHE A 429 -23.93 -0.19 11.49
N SER A 430 -25.26 -0.17 11.38
CA SER A 430 -25.98 0.13 10.13
C SER A 430 -25.63 1.50 9.51
N GLN A 431 -25.24 2.49 10.34
CA GLN A 431 -24.75 3.79 9.86
C GLN A 431 -23.28 3.77 9.37
N ALA A 432 -22.49 2.78 9.79
CA ALA A 432 -21.09 2.61 9.37
C ALA A 432 -20.96 1.73 8.10
N THR A 433 -22.06 1.10 7.69
CA THR A 433 -22.12 0.15 6.57
C THR A 433 -22.80 0.73 5.32
N ASN A 434 -23.49 1.87 5.45
CA ASN A 434 -24.02 2.61 4.30
C ASN A 434 -22.95 3.58 3.74
N VAL A 435 -21.95 3.02 3.08
CA VAL A 435 -20.90 3.79 2.39
C VAL A 435 -21.35 3.96 0.95
N THR A 436 -21.66 5.20 0.54
CA THR A 436 -21.88 5.52 -0.87
C THR A 436 -20.54 5.63 -1.58
N ALA A 437 -20.51 5.22 -2.85
CA ALA A 437 -19.38 5.40 -3.74
C ALA A 437 -19.82 6.27 -4.93
N SER A 438 -18.89 7.07 -5.42
CA SER A 438 -19.09 7.96 -6.56
C SER A 438 -17.83 7.93 -7.40
N GLY A 439 -17.88 7.29 -8.56
CA GLY A 439 -16.72 7.11 -9.41
C GLY A 439 -16.87 5.98 -10.43
N VAL A 440 -15.73 5.47 -10.88
CA VAL A 440 -15.63 4.30 -11.75
C VAL A 440 -15.77 3.04 -10.92
N ILE A 441 -16.84 2.29 -11.17
CA ILE A 441 -17.15 1.05 -10.48
C ILE A 441 -16.68 -0.13 -11.33
N VAL A 442 -16.00 -1.08 -10.68
CA VAL A 442 -15.70 -2.40 -11.23
C VAL A 442 -16.44 -3.44 -10.42
N ALA A 443 -17.28 -4.22 -11.09
CA ALA A 443 -17.94 -5.37 -10.50
C ALA A 443 -17.62 -6.67 -11.24
N SER A 444 -17.75 -7.78 -10.53
CA SER A 444 -17.75 -9.13 -11.11
C SER A 444 -18.47 -10.06 -10.14
N PRO A 445 -19.73 -10.44 -10.42
CA PRO A 445 -20.48 -11.36 -9.56
C PRO A 445 -19.76 -12.71 -9.38
N GLU A 446 -19.16 -13.25 -10.45
CA GLU A 446 -18.39 -14.50 -10.38
C GLU A 446 -17.18 -14.45 -9.44
N ARG A 447 -16.64 -13.26 -9.20
CA ARG A 447 -15.42 -13.04 -8.38
C ARG A 447 -15.72 -12.32 -7.08
N GLU A 448 -17.01 -12.06 -6.83
CA GLU A 448 -17.49 -11.29 -5.68
C GLU A 448 -16.78 -9.94 -5.54
N VAL A 449 -16.48 -9.32 -6.69
CA VAL A 449 -15.79 -8.03 -6.76
C VAL A 449 -16.83 -6.94 -6.87
N TRP A 450 -16.75 -5.94 -6.00
CA TRP A 450 -17.39 -4.65 -6.17
C TRP A 450 -16.47 -3.59 -5.56
N THR A 451 -16.06 -2.60 -6.35
CA THR A 451 -15.09 -1.60 -5.90
C THR A 451 -15.15 -0.33 -6.74
N GLU A 452 -14.98 0.82 -6.09
CA GLU A 452 -14.67 2.08 -6.75
C GLU A 452 -13.16 2.12 -7.03
N GLU A 453 -12.76 1.89 -8.28
CA GLU A 453 -11.34 1.91 -8.66
C GLU A 453 -10.80 3.33 -8.84
N VAL A 454 -11.67 4.26 -9.23
CA VAL A 454 -11.33 5.68 -9.45
C VAL A 454 -12.47 6.54 -8.93
N SER A 455 -12.23 7.36 -7.90
CA SER A 455 -13.26 8.27 -7.40
C SER A 455 -13.63 9.35 -8.42
N ALA A 456 -14.86 9.86 -8.32
CA ALA A 456 -15.40 10.93 -9.15
C ALA A 456 -14.52 12.19 -9.10
N SER A 457 -14.00 12.54 -7.92
CA SER A 457 -13.07 13.65 -7.72
C SER A 457 -11.73 13.41 -8.42
N ARG A 458 -11.19 12.18 -8.39
CA ARG A 458 -9.95 11.84 -9.11
C ARG A 458 -10.16 11.91 -10.61
N LEU A 459 -11.27 11.39 -11.12
CA LEU A 459 -11.60 11.47 -12.54
C LEU A 459 -11.89 12.91 -12.97
N GLY A 460 -12.53 13.71 -12.12
CA GLY A 460 -12.74 15.14 -12.28
C GLY A 460 -11.46 15.96 -12.33
N PHE A 461 -10.40 15.49 -11.66
CA PHE A 461 -9.10 16.14 -11.64
C PHE A 461 -8.24 15.80 -12.89
N TYR A 462 -8.16 14.52 -13.27
CA TYR A 462 -7.30 14.07 -14.37
C TYR A 462 -7.99 14.00 -15.73
N GLY A 463 -9.33 13.91 -15.78
CA GLY A 463 -10.12 13.76 -17.01
C GLY A 463 -10.00 12.38 -17.66
N ASP A 464 -8.80 11.80 -17.72
CA ASP A 464 -8.53 10.48 -18.28
C ASP A 464 -7.89 9.56 -17.24
N GLN A 465 -8.44 8.36 -17.09
CA GLN A 465 -7.93 7.32 -16.19
C GLN A 465 -7.97 5.95 -16.89
N SER A 466 -7.27 4.97 -16.34
CA SER A 466 -7.35 3.59 -16.80
C SER A 466 -7.52 2.65 -15.63
N VAL A 467 -8.44 1.70 -15.80
CA VAL A 467 -8.71 0.63 -14.85
C VAL A 467 -8.19 -0.67 -15.40
N THR A 468 -7.53 -1.46 -14.55
CA THR A 468 -7.00 -2.77 -14.94
C THR A 468 -7.86 -3.88 -14.36
N VAL A 469 -8.37 -4.75 -15.23
CA VAL A 469 -9.09 -5.99 -14.85
C VAL A 469 -8.32 -7.21 -15.35
N GLY A 470 -8.57 -8.39 -14.78
CA GLY A 470 -7.79 -9.56 -15.15
C GLY A 470 -8.01 -10.80 -14.29
N GLY A 471 -7.13 -11.78 -14.50
CA GLY A 471 -7.07 -12.99 -13.69
C GLY A 471 -5.68 -13.63 -13.80
N VAL A 472 -5.55 -14.86 -13.34
CA VAL A 472 -4.28 -15.59 -13.48
C VAL A 472 -3.96 -15.76 -14.97
N GLY A 473 -2.83 -15.22 -15.42
CA GLY A 473 -2.33 -15.39 -16.78
C GLY A 473 -2.86 -14.39 -17.82
N TRP A 474 -3.71 -13.44 -17.44
CA TRP A 474 -4.17 -12.39 -18.35
C TRP A 474 -4.50 -11.08 -17.63
N LYS A 475 -4.37 -9.96 -18.34
CA LYS A 475 -4.62 -8.61 -17.84
C LYS A 475 -5.10 -7.73 -18.99
N GLU A 476 -6.15 -6.96 -18.77
CA GLU A 476 -6.70 -6.00 -19.73
C GLU A 476 -6.81 -4.61 -19.09
N SER A 477 -6.73 -3.57 -19.92
CA SER A 477 -6.85 -2.16 -19.48
C SER A 477 -8.05 -1.50 -20.15
N VAL A 478 -8.94 -0.95 -19.33
CA VAL A 478 -10.13 -0.21 -19.75
C VAL A 478 -9.85 1.28 -19.55
N GLY A 479 -10.04 2.08 -20.60
CA GLY A 479 -9.91 3.53 -20.53
C GLY A 479 -11.20 4.17 -20.02
N VAL A 480 -11.08 5.21 -19.18
CA VAL A 480 -12.23 5.99 -18.70
C VAL A 480 -11.95 7.47 -18.91
N HIS A 481 -12.93 8.15 -19.49
CA HIS A 481 -12.79 9.53 -19.97
C HIS A 481 -13.95 10.37 -19.47
N ARG A 482 -13.67 11.41 -18.70
CA ARG A 482 -14.62 12.47 -18.36
C ARG A 482 -14.40 13.65 -19.28
N ARG A 483 -15.47 14.15 -19.87
CA ARG A 483 -15.47 15.40 -20.65
C ARG A 483 -16.60 16.26 -20.12
N GLY A 484 -16.37 17.55 -19.94
CA GLY A 484 -17.36 18.44 -19.37
C GLY A 484 -17.26 19.89 -19.82
N TRP A 485 -18.27 20.65 -19.44
CA TRP A 485 -18.40 22.09 -19.61
C TRP A 485 -18.80 22.71 -18.28
N VAL A 486 -18.21 23.84 -17.95
CA VAL A 486 -18.51 24.63 -16.75
C VAL A 486 -19.32 25.85 -17.18
N PRO A 487 -20.63 25.90 -16.90
CA PRO A 487 -21.44 27.09 -17.13
C PRO A 487 -21.00 28.21 -16.18
N ALA A 488 -21.11 29.45 -16.64
CA ALA A 488 -20.68 30.62 -15.89
C ALA A 488 -21.45 30.73 -14.58
N GLY A 489 -20.74 30.63 -13.45
CA GLY A 489 -21.35 30.72 -12.11
C GLY A 489 -22.12 29.48 -11.65
N ALA A 490 -21.92 28.32 -12.28
CA ALA A 490 -22.56 27.06 -11.89
C ALA A 490 -21.57 25.87 -11.87
N SER A 491 -22.04 24.71 -11.39
CA SER A 491 -21.28 23.46 -11.34
C SER A 491 -21.01 22.89 -12.74
N ALA A 492 -19.96 22.08 -12.87
CA ALA A 492 -19.63 21.41 -14.12
C ALA A 492 -20.73 20.43 -14.56
N VAL A 493 -21.01 20.42 -15.87
CA VAL A 493 -21.88 19.47 -16.56
C VAL A 493 -21.00 18.57 -17.42
N TYR A 494 -21.06 17.26 -17.26
CA TYR A 494 -20.12 16.32 -17.87
C TYR A 494 -20.79 15.02 -18.32
N ASN A 495 -20.09 14.34 -19.23
CA ASN A 495 -20.34 12.97 -19.64
C ASN A 495 -19.11 12.13 -19.31
N VAL A 496 -19.34 10.86 -18.95
CA VAL A 496 -18.28 9.86 -18.79
C VAL A 496 -18.41 8.80 -19.88
N TYR A 497 -17.26 8.43 -20.42
CA TYR A 497 -17.12 7.43 -21.48
C TYR A 497 -16.12 6.36 -21.07
N VAL A 498 -16.36 5.14 -21.52
CA VAL A 498 -15.53 3.97 -21.24
C VAL A 498 -15.06 3.36 -22.56
N THR A 499 -13.76 3.11 -22.66
CA THR A 499 -13.12 2.50 -23.83
C THR A 499 -12.62 1.10 -23.46
N PRO A 500 -13.24 0.03 -23.97
CA PRO A 500 -12.75 -1.33 -23.77
C PRO A 500 -11.42 -1.57 -24.52
N PRO A 501 -10.64 -2.60 -24.17
CA PRO A 501 -9.30 -2.84 -24.72
C PRO A 501 -9.25 -2.96 -26.26
N GLU A 502 -10.25 -3.61 -26.85
CA GLU A 502 -10.34 -3.89 -28.29
C GLU A 502 -11.70 -3.44 -28.87
N GLY A 503 -12.24 -2.32 -28.41
CA GLY A 503 -13.54 -1.84 -28.89
C GLY A 503 -13.69 -0.32 -28.88
N GLU A 504 -14.87 0.13 -29.30
CA GLU A 504 -15.18 1.55 -29.43
C GLU A 504 -15.55 2.16 -28.07
N THR A 505 -15.23 3.44 -27.89
CA THR A 505 -15.61 4.24 -26.72
C THR A 505 -17.13 4.33 -26.61
N ARG A 506 -17.68 4.04 -25.43
CA ARG A 506 -19.12 4.07 -25.13
C ARG A 506 -19.41 5.11 -24.06
N HIS A 507 -20.51 5.84 -24.22
CA HIS A 507 -21.04 6.73 -23.18
C HIS A 507 -21.70 5.89 -22.09
N VAL A 508 -21.39 6.18 -20.82
CA VAL A 508 -21.92 5.41 -19.66
C VAL A 508 -22.61 6.27 -18.62
N TYR A 509 -22.33 7.58 -18.56
CA TYR A 509 -22.93 8.46 -17.57
C TYR A 509 -23.06 9.91 -18.05
N SER A 510 -24.12 10.56 -17.59
CA SER A 510 -24.46 11.96 -17.81
C SER A 510 -24.72 12.61 -16.46
N SER A 511 -23.99 13.69 -16.14
CA SER A 511 -24.24 14.45 -14.91
C SER A 511 -25.57 15.19 -14.96
N GLU A 512 -25.96 15.78 -13.83
CA GLU A 512 -27.05 16.76 -13.82
C GLU A 512 -26.76 17.97 -14.72
N ASN A 513 -27.82 18.56 -15.26
CA ASN A 513 -27.76 19.78 -16.07
C ASN A 513 -27.59 21.00 -15.17
N ALA A 514 -26.89 22.04 -15.65
CA ALA A 514 -26.69 23.26 -14.87
C ALA A 514 -26.97 24.53 -15.69
N THR A 515 -27.57 25.52 -15.03
CA THR A 515 -27.98 26.78 -15.66
C THR A 515 -26.93 27.85 -15.40
N ALA A 516 -26.44 28.49 -16.46
CA ALA A 516 -25.51 29.59 -16.33
C ALA A 516 -26.17 30.77 -15.60
N ALA A 517 -25.43 31.41 -14.69
CA ALA A 517 -25.91 32.55 -13.91
C ALA A 517 -26.34 33.76 -14.75
N PRO A 518 -25.71 34.07 -15.91
CA PRO A 518 -26.13 35.22 -16.71
C PRO A 518 -27.48 35.02 -17.40
N VAL A 519 -28.25 36.10 -17.49
CA VAL A 519 -29.52 36.18 -18.22
C VAL A 519 -29.35 37.12 -19.41
N VAL A 520 -29.55 36.63 -20.63
CA VAL A 520 -29.36 37.40 -21.86
C VAL A 520 -30.73 37.70 -22.48
N ALA A 521 -31.09 38.98 -22.55
CA ALA A 521 -32.38 39.44 -23.09
C ALA A 521 -33.60 38.69 -22.49
N GLY A 522 -33.59 38.49 -21.17
CA GLY A 522 -34.66 37.79 -20.44
C GLY A 522 -34.68 36.26 -20.61
N ARG A 523 -33.61 35.67 -21.15
CA ARG A 523 -33.45 34.22 -21.35
C ARG A 523 -32.29 33.69 -20.53
N GLN A 524 -32.47 32.51 -19.94
CA GLN A 524 -31.41 31.76 -19.26
C GLN A 524 -30.85 30.72 -20.23
N VAL A 525 -29.59 30.32 -20.04
CA VAL A 525 -28.97 29.27 -20.85
C VAL A 525 -28.55 28.13 -19.92
N ARG A 526 -29.05 26.93 -20.19
CA ARG A 526 -28.71 25.72 -19.45
C ARG A 526 -27.85 24.82 -20.32
N VAL A 527 -26.76 24.34 -19.76
CA VAL A 527 -25.93 23.31 -20.39
C VAL A 527 -26.49 21.97 -19.99
N THR A 528 -26.69 21.09 -20.96
CA THR A 528 -27.18 19.73 -20.76
C THR A 528 -26.20 18.70 -21.29
N SER A 529 -26.13 17.53 -20.64
CA SER A 529 -25.26 16.41 -20.99
C SER A 529 -26.11 15.19 -21.36
N SER A 530 -26.78 15.19 -22.50
CA SER A 530 -27.62 14.04 -22.90
C SER A 530 -26.96 13.20 -24.00
N SER A 531 -27.11 11.88 -23.93
CA SER A 531 -26.68 10.92 -24.97
C SER A 531 -25.22 11.06 -25.42
N GLY A 532 -24.31 11.33 -24.47
CA GLY A 532 -22.88 11.52 -24.76
C GLY A 532 -22.53 12.80 -25.53
N GLY A 533 -23.45 13.76 -25.63
CA GLY A 533 -23.24 15.09 -26.21
C GLY A 533 -23.48 16.22 -25.21
N PHE A 534 -23.27 17.46 -25.66
CA PHE A 534 -23.59 18.67 -24.90
C PHE A 534 -24.43 19.64 -25.71
N ASP A 535 -25.54 20.06 -25.13
CA ASP A 535 -26.46 21.02 -25.74
C ASP A 535 -26.65 22.25 -24.84
N LEU A 536 -27.17 23.31 -25.43
CA LEU A 536 -27.53 24.58 -24.83
C LEU A 536 -29.04 24.76 -24.96
N ASP A 537 -29.74 24.57 -23.86
CA ASP A 537 -31.16 24.86 -23.75
C ASP A 537 -31.34 26.35 -23.43
N VAL A 538 -32.09 27.06 -24.26
CA VAL A 538 -32.48 28.44 -24.00
C VAL A 538 -33.82 28.43 -23.30
N LEU A 539 -33.87 29.00 -22.10
CA LEU A 539 -35.06 29.04 -21.27
C LEU A 539 -35.63 30.45 -21.16
N ARG A 540 -36.97 30.53 -21.17
CA ARG A 540 -37.71 31.74 -20.83
C ARG A 540 -38.83 31.38 -19.87
N ASN A 541 -38.91 32.06 -18.73
CA ASN A 541 -39.84 31.72 -17.64
C ASN A 541 -39.78 30.22 -17.28
N GLU A 542 -38.57 29.70 -17.09
CA GLU A 542 -38.28 28.29 -16.73
C GLU A 542 -38.70 27.23 -17.75
N THR A 543 -39.20 27.64 -18.92
CA THR A 543 -39.59 26.73 -20.00
C THR A 543 -38.52 26.76 -21.09
N VAL A 544 -38.09 25.59 -21.58
CA VAL A 544 -37.18 25.50 -22.73
C VAL A 544 -37.93 26.02 -23.96
N VAL A 545 -37.42 27.09 -24.57
CA VAL A 545 -38.01 27.70 -25.77
C VAL A 545 -37.34 27.21 -27.05
N ASP A 546 -36.07 26.81 -26.96
CA ASP A 546 -35.28 26.27 -28.07
C ASP A 546 -33.99 25.64 -27.54
N SER A 547 -33.34 24.78 -28.33
CA SER A 547 -32.10 24.10 -27.96
C SER A 547 -31.15 24.01 -29.15
N THR A 548 -29.84 24.10 -28.90
CA THR A 548 -28.82 23.83 -29.91
C THR A 548 -27.65 23.07 -29.31
N ARG A 549 -26.93 22.30 -30.13
CA ARG A 549 -25.63 21.74 -29.72
C ARG A 549 -24.64 22.86 -29.41
N ILE A 550 -23.74 22.61 -28.44
CA ILE A 550 -22.60 23.50 -28.24
C ILE A 550 -21.78 23.59 -29.55
N PRO A 551 -21.55 24.79 -30.11
CA PRO A 551 -20.87 24.93 -31.38
C PRO A 551 -19.44 24.38 -31.36
N GLY A 552 -18.99 23.90 -32.52
CA GLY A 552 -17.59 23.55 -32.75
C GLY A 552 -16.66 24.76 -32.63
N GLN A 553 -15.35 24.52 -32.63
CA GLN A 553 -14.38 25.61 -32.48
C GLN A 553 -14.47 26.58 -33.66
N ASN A 554 -14.62 27.87 -33.38
CA ASN A 554 -14.83 28.94 -34.38
C ASN A 554 -16.15 28.80 -35.18
N GLU A 555 -17.10 28.02 -34.67
CA GLU A 555 -18.45 27.92 -35.24
C GLU A 555 -19.45 28.73 -34.42
N THR A 556 -20.59 29.00 -35.04
CA THR A 556 -21.72 29.70 -34.44
C THR A 556 -22.97 28.84 -34.54
N ALA A 557 -23.85 28.93 -33.54
CA ALA A 557 -25.13 28.24 -33.53
C ALA A 557 -26.21 29.17 -32.97
N ASP A 558 -27.41 29.15 -33.54
CA ASP A 558 -28.52 30.00 -33.10
C ASP A 558 -29.58 29.17 -32.38
N ALA A 559 -30.08 29.66 -31.25
CA ALA A 559 -31.24 29.10 -30.58
C ALA A 559 -31.97 30.14 -29.73
N GLY A 560 -33.30 30.10 -29.72
CA GLY A 560 -34.14 30.90 -28.82
C GLY A 560 -34.00 32.42 -29.00
N GLY A 561 -33.48 32.85 -30.16
CA GLY A 561 -33.15 34.24 -30.48
C GLY A 561 -31.82 34.73 -29.91
N LEU A 562 -30.93 33.83 -29.47
CA LEU A 562 -29.55 34.10 -29.11
C LEU A 562 -28.61 33.48 -30.15
N THR A 563 -27.49 34.14 -30.44
CA THR A 563 -26.41 33.58 -31.26
C THR A 563 -25.29 33.12 -30.33
N PHE A 564 -24.97 31.83 -30.35
CA PHE A 564 -23.87 31.26 -29.60
C PHE A 564 -22.61 31.20 -30.45
N VAL A 565 -21.52 31.76 -29.94
CA VAL A 565 -20.23 31.81 -30.62
C VAL A 565 -19.19 31.11 -29.75
N ARG A 566 -18.47 30.13 -30.30
CA ARG A 566 -17.33 29.55 -29.61
C ARG A 566 -16.03 30.20 -30.07
N ASN A 567 -15.51 31.09 -29.23
CA ASN A 567 -14.21 31.72 -29.43
C ASN A 567 -13.16 31.04 -28.54
N GLY A 568 -12.22 30.31 -29.16
CA GLY A 568 -11.25 29.50 -28.43
C GLY A 568 -11.92 28.43 -27.56
N SER A 569 -11.65 28.47 -26.26
CA SER A 569 -12.23 27.56 -25.26
C SER A 569 -13.42 28.17 -24.52
N ARG A 570 -14.11 29.19 -25.04
CA ARG A 570 -15.28 29.76 -24.38
C ARG A 570 -16.44 29.89 -25.34
N VAL A 571 -17.63 29.61 -24.84
CA VAL A 571 -18.90 29.81 -25.53
C VAL A 571 -19.50 31.10 -24.99
N PHE A 572 -19.83 32.01 -25.91
CA PHE A 572 -20.49 33.27 -25.63
C PHE A 572 -21.89 33.25 -26.22
N ALA A 573 -22.85 33.89 -25.55
CA ALA A 573 -24.15 34.23 -26.12
C ALA A 573 -24.17 35.70 -26.52
N GLU A 574 -24.66 35.95 -27.72
CA GLU A 574 -24.77 37.28 -28.31
C GLU A 574 -26.23 37.63 -28.58
N TYR A 575 -26.58 38.88 -28.22
CA TYR A 575 -27.87 39.47 -28.55
C TYR A 575 -27.72 40.98 -28.74
N GLY A 576 -27.90 41.47 -29.97
CA GLY A 576 -27.64 42.87 -30.32
C GLY A 576 -26.17 43.23 -30.05
N ASN A 577 -25.93 44.22 -29.18
CA ASN A 577 -24.58 44.64 -28.77
C ASN A 577 -24.12 44.02 -27.45
N THR A 578 -24.78 42.97 -26.96
CA THR A 578 -24.46 42.29 -25.70
C THR A 578 -23.81 40.95 -25.97
N THR A 579 -22.60 40.72 -25.45
CA THR A 579 -21.87 39.45 -25.51
C THR A 579 -21.57 38.99 -24.09
N VAL A 580 -21.99 37.77 -23.74
CA VAL A 580 -21.83 37.22 -22.38
C VAL A 580 -21.23 35.83 -22.42
N SER A 581 -20.24 35.54 -21.57
CA SER A 581 -19.68 34.20 -21.43
C SER A 581 -20.70 33.27 -20.78
N ILE A 582 -21.00 32.16 -21.45
CA ILE A 582 -22.00 31.17 -20.99
C ILE A 582 -21.33 29.94 -20.41
N ALA A 583 -20.31 29.40 -21.08
CA ALA A 583 -19.63 28.19 -20.62
C ALA A 583 -18.19 28.10 -21.15
N SER A 584 -17.37 27.31 -20.47
CA SER A 584 -16.04 26.89 -20.92
C SER A 584 -15.86 25.38 -20.74
N PRO A 585 -15.04 24.68 -21.54
CA PRO A 585 -14.69 23.30 -21.27
C PRO A 585 -14.14 23.16 -19.85
N GLU A 586 -14.50 22.06 -19.21
CA GLU A 586 -13.85 21.60 -17.98
C GLU A 586 -12.37 21.35 -18.27
N THR A 587 -11.51 21.73 -17.33
CA THR A 587 -10.06 21.59 -17.44
C THR A 587 -9.56 20.49 -16.52
N TYR A 588 -8.56 19.76 -16.99
CA TYR A 588 -7.95 18.63 -16.29
C TYR A 588 -6.42 18.78 -16.29
N GLU A 589 -5.74 18.02 -15.43
CA GLU A 589 -4.26 18.00 -15.32
C GLU A 589 -3.55 17.06 -16.30
#